data_AF-A0A957T9X0-F1
#
_entry.id   AF-A0A957T9X0-F1
#
_cell.length_a   1.000
_cell.length_b   1.000
_cell.length_c   1.000
_cell.angle_alpha   90.00
_cell.angle_beta   90.00
_cell.angle_gamma   90.00
#
_symmetry.space_group_name_H-M   'P 1'
#
loop_
_entity.id
_entity.type
_entity.pdbx_description
1 polymer ?
#
loop_
_entity_poly.entity_id
_entity_poly.type
_entity_poly.pdbx_seq_one_letter_code
_entity_poly.pdbx_strand_id
1 'polypeptide(L)'
;MPTSILATKLFVPSPRPDLITRTRLIERLDAGRHRKLTLVCAPAGFGKTTLVTAWNATSPRPPAWLALDEEDSDATRFFAYFVSALRTVTPHLGESVLKALQ
;
A
#
# COMPACT_ATOMS: atom_id res chain seq x y z
N MET A 1 8.94 -5.25 -22.86
CA MET A 1 7.59 -5.88 -22.89
C MET A 1 6.74 -5.21 -21.83
N PRO A 2 5.46 -4.87 -22.08
CA PRO A 2 4.63 -4.25 -21.06
C PRO A 2 4.50 -5.18 -19.85
N THR A 3 4.84 -4.68 -18.66
CA THR A 3 4.72 -5.43 -17.40
C THR A 3 3.24 -5.73 -17.16
N SER A 4 2.86 -7.00 -17.19
CA SER A 4 1.51 -7.42 -16.82
C SER A 4 1.28 -7.16 -15.33
N ILE A 5 0.25 -6.39 -15.01
CA ILE A 5 -0.08 -5.99 -13.65
C ILE A 5 -1.08 -6.97 -13.05
N LEU A 6 -0.70 -7.63 -11.97
CA LEU A 6 -1.60 -8.43 -11.15
C LEU A 6 -2.43 -7.49 -10.27
N ALA A 7 -3.74 -7.41 -10.56
CA ALA A 7 -4.65 -6.56 -9.81
C ALA A 7 -4.69 -6.88 -8.31
N THR A 8 -4.49 -8.14 -7.92
CA THR A 8 -4.44 -8.61 -6.52
C THR A 8 -3.39 -7.89 -5.68
N LYS A 9 -2.26 -7.45 -6.26
CA LYS A 9 -1.24 -6.66 -5.57
C LYS A 9 -1.69 -5.25 -5.22
N LEU A 10 -2.74 -4.75 -5.87
CA LEU A 10 -3.25 -3.39 -5.73
C LEU A 10 -4.48 -3.29 -4.82
N PHE A 11 -5.06 -4.43 -4.41
CA PHE A 11 -6.24 -4.44 -3.55
C PHE A 11 -5.88 -4.25 -2.08
N VAL A 12 -6.56 -3.29 -1.45
CA VAL A 12 -6.52 -3.13 0.01
C VAL A 12 -7.19 -4.34 0.65
N PRO A 13 -6.51 -5.08 1.55
CA PRO A 13 -7.15 -6.19 2.23
C PRO A 13 -8.29 -5.69 3.14
N SER A 14 -9.48 -6.28 3.00
CA SER A 14 -10.62 -5.93 3.84
C SER A 14 -10.34 -6.25 5.31
N PRO A 15 -10.65 -5.33 6.24
CA PRO A 15 -10.65 -5.65 7.67
C PRO A 15 -11.59 -6.82 7.95
N ARG A 16 -11.18 -7.73 8.85
CA ARG A 16 -12.09 -8.79 9.32
C ARG A 16 -13.13 -8.17 10.27
N PRO A 17 -14.40 -8.61 10.23
CA PRO A 17 -15.46 -8.08 11.09
C PRO A 17 -15.16 -8.28 12.58
N ASP A 18 -14.52 -9.39 12.94
CA ASP A 18 -14.25 -9.75 14.34
C ASP A 18 -12.89 -9.23 14.83
N LEU A 19 -12.38 -8.17 14.19
CA LEU A 19 -11.07 -7.63 14.54
C LEU A 19 -11.14 -6.90 15.90
N ILE A 20 -10.28 -7.31 16.84
CA ILE A 20 -10.06 -6.55 18.07
C ILE A 20 -9.29 -5.26 17.74
N THR A 21 -9.94 -4.12 17.94
CA THR A 21 -9.37 -2.79 17.70
C THR A 21 -8.17 -2.55 18.60
N ARG A 22 -7.02 -2.20 18.00
CA ARG A 22 -5.78 -1.85 18.71
C ARG A 22 -5.62 -0.33 18.79
N THR A 23 -6.53 0.35 19.50
CA THR A 23 -6.65 1.83 19.52
C THR A 23 -5.31 2.54 19.74
N ARG A 24 -4.53 2.12 20.75
CA ARG A 24 -3.20 2.69 21.04
C ARG A 24 -2.23 2.65 19.84
N LEU A 25 -2.30 1.62 18.99
CA LEU A 25 -1.42 1.52 17.81
C LEU A 25 -1.97 2.34 16.65
N ILE A 26 -3.29 2.42 16.50
CA ILE A 26 -3.97 3.26 15.50
C ILE A 26 -3.63 4.73 15.76
N GLU A 27 -3.74 5.19 17.01
CA GLU A 27 -3.37 6.55 17.42
C GLU A 27 -1.89 6.85 17.14
N ARG A 28 -0.99 5.89 17.39
CA ARG A 28 0.44 6.06 17.05
C ARG A 28 0.69 6.22 15.56
N LEU A 29 -0.06 5.50 14.71
CA LEU A 29 0.03 5.66 13.26
C LEU A 29 -0.54 7.01 12.81
N ASP A 30 -1.64 7.45 13.40
CA ASP A 30 -2.26 8.73 13.08
C ASP A 30 -1.38 9.92 13.51
N ALA A 31 -0.73 9.85 14.67
CA ALA A 31 0.29 10.83 15.07
C ALA A 31 1.48 10.90 14.09
N GLY A 32 1.76 9.80 13.38
CA GLY A 32 2.77 9.72 12.34
C GLY A 32 2.34 10.27 10.98
N ARG A 33 1.07 10.66 10.80
CA ARG A 33 0.50 11.04 9.49
C ARG A 33 1.15 12.26 8.85
N HIS A 34 1.76 13.13 9.65
CA HIS A 34 2.50 14.30 9.17
C HIS A 34 3.96 13.99 8.79
N ARG A 35 4.42 12.76 8.98
CA ARG A 35 5.77 12.32 8.59
C ARG A 35 5.77 11.91 7.11
N LYS A 36 6.93 12.02 6.47
CA LYS A 36 7.13 11.60 5.07
C LYS A 36 7.06 10.07 4.90
N LEU A 37 7.43 9.32 5.93
CA LEU A 37 7.48 7.87 5.92
C LEU A 37 7.24 7.33 7.33
N THR A 38 6.39 6.32 7.43
CA THR A 38 6.15 5.54 8.66
C THR A 38 6.38 4.07 8.34
N LEU A 39 7.30 3.44 9.08
CA LEU A 39 7.62 2.02 8.91
C LEU A 39 7.02 1.20 10.06
N VAL A 40 6.29 0.13 9.72
CA VAL A 40 5.69 -0.79 10.70
C VAL A 40 6.47 -2.11 10.71
N CYS A 41 7.34 -2.28 11.71
CA CYS A 41 8.17 -3.49 11.87
C CYS A 41 7.61 -4.42 12.95
N ALA A 42 7.48 -5.70 12.63
CA ALA A 42 7.15 -6.79 13.56
C ALA A 42 7.40 -8.15 12.87
N PRO A 43 7.57 -9.26 13.60
CA PRO A 43 7.68 -10.60 13.02
C PRO A 43 6.43 -11.02 12.21
N ALA A 44 6.55 -12.12 11.46
CA ALA A 44 5.41 -12.72 10.78
C ALA A 44 4.30 -13.09 11.77
N GLY A 45 3.03 -12.95 11.37
CA GLY A 45 1.87 -13.26 12.22
C GLY A 45 1.48 -12.19 13.26
N PHE A 46 2.28 -11.15 13.51
CA PHE A 46 1.95 -10.11 14.51
C PHE A 46 0.81 -9.14 14.12
N GLY A 47 0.24 -9.31 12.92
CA GLY A 47 -0.88 -8.50 12.43
C GLY A 47 -0.49 -7.12 11.91
N LYS A 48 0.69 -6.98 11.27
CA LYS A 48 1.13 -5.72 10.64
C LYS A 48 0.12 -5.23 9.61
N THR A 49 -0.19 -6.08 8.63
CA THR A 49 -1.17 -5.79 7.57
C THR A 49 -2.53 -5.49 8.18
N THR A 50 -2.95 -6.27 9.17
CA THR A 50 -4.21 -6.07 9.92
C THR A 50 -4.27 -4.71 10.62
N LEU A 51 -3.17 -4.26 11.23
CA LEU A 51 -3.11 -2.95 11.86
C LEU A 51 -3.20 -1.82 10.82
N VAL A 52 -2.47 -1.93 9.71
CA VAL A 52 -2.47 -0.91 8.66
C VAL A 52 -3.85 -0.83 7.98
N THR A 53 -4.53 -1.95 7.73
CA THR A 53 -5.88 -1.94 7.15
C THR A 53 -6.92 -1.39 8.12
N ALA A 54 -6.81 -1.71 9.41
CA ALA A 54 -7.67 -1.13 10.45
C ALA A 54 -7.46 0.38 10.60
N TRP A 55 -6.21 0.85 10.58
CA TRP A 55 -5.89 2.28 10.59
C TRP A 55 -6.38 2.98 9.31
N ASN A 56 -6.25 2.33 8.15
CA ASN A 56 -6.78 2.89 6.91
C ASN A 56 -8.31 3.05 6.96
N ALA A 57 -9.03 2.14 7.60
CA ALA A 57 -10.49 2.23 7.76
C ALA A 57 -10.93 3.45 8.59
N THR A 58 -10.04 4.07 9.37
CA THR A 58 -10.33 5.32 10.10
C THR A 58 -10.06 6.57 9.27
N SER A 59 -9.50 6.44 8.06
CA SER A 59 -9.20 7.56 7.17
C SER A 59 -10.30 7.75 6.12
N PRO A 60 -10.77 9.00 5.88
CA PRO A 60 -11.72 9.28 4.82
C PRO A 60 -11.10 9.27 3.41
N ARG A 61 -9.76 9.22 3.31
CA ARG A 61 -9.04 9.22 2.04
C ARG A 61 -8.74 7.78 1.60
N PRO A 62 -9.00 7.42 0.33
CA PRO A 62 -8.64 6.11 -0.19
C PRO A 62 -7.11 5.95 -0.24
N PRO A 63 -6.56 4.81 0.18
CA PRO A 63 -5.13 4.54 0.04
C PRO A 63 -4.80 4.04 -1.37
N ALA A 64 -3.57 4.28 -1.80
CA ALA A 64 -2.93 3.46 -2.82
C ALA A 64 -2.27 2.27 -2.11
N TRP A 65 -2.58 1.05 -2.53
CA TRP A 65 -2.00 -0.17 -1.95
C TRP A 65 -1.07 -0.85 -2.95
N LEU A 66 0.07 -1.32 -2.45
CA LEU A 66 1.01 -2.15 -3.22
C LEU A 66 1.56 -3.24 -2.31
N ALA A 67 1.19 -4.48 -2.61
CA ALA A 67 1.81 -5.66 -2.04
C ALA A 67 3.07 -6.02 -2.86
N LEU A 68 4.23 -5.93 -2.21
CA LEU A 68 5.52 -6.28 -2.81
C LEU A 68 5.87 -7.74 -2.50
N ASP A 69 6.49 -8.40 -3.47
CA ASP A 69 7.17 -9.69 -3.31
C ASP A 69 8.59 -9.66 -3.92
N GLU A 70 9.29 -10.79 -3.88
CA GLU A 70 10.69 -10.90 -4.32
C GLU A 70 10.87 -10.54 -5.80
N GLU A 71 9.88 -10.82 -6.65
CA GLU A 71 9.93 -10.52 -8.08
C GLU A 71 9.98 -9.02 -8.35
N ASP A 72 9.46 -8.20 -7.44
CA ASP A 72 9.42 -6.74 -7.58
C ASP A 72 10.75 -6.04 -7.27
N SER A 73 11.83 -6.81 -7.13
CA SER A 73 13.19 -6.26 -6.98
C SER A 73 13.74 -5.64 -8.27
N ASP A 74 13.15 -5.97 -9.43
CA ASP A 74 13.45 -5.30 -10.69
C ASP A 74 12.85 -3.88 -10.70
N ALA A 75 13.68 -2.87 -10.97
CA ALA A 75 13.27 -1.46 -10.89
C ALA A 75 12.12 -1.13 -11.86
N THR A 76 12.14 -1.70 -13.07
CA THR A 76 11.11 -1.48 -14.07
C THR A 76 9.77 -2.05 -13.62
N ARG A 77 9.78 -3.28 -13.10
CA ARG A 77 8.60 -3.91 -12.50
C ARG A 77 8.09 -3.14 -11.29
N PHE A 78 8.98 -2.76 -10.37
CA PHE A 78 8.64 -1.97 -9.18
C PHE A 78 7.91 -0.69 -9.58
N PHE A 79 8.48 0.12 -10.47
CA PHE A 79 7.87 1.39 -10.86
C PHE A 79 6.57 1.20 -11.65
N ALA A 80 6.47 0.14 -12.47
CA ALA A 80 5.22 -0.19 -13.14
C ALA A 80 4.09 -0.48 -12.12
N TYR A 81 4.36 -1.30 -11.11
CA TYR A 81 3.39 -1.57 -10.04
C TYR A 81 3.13 -0.36 -9.14
N PHE A 82 4.17 0.42 -8.80
CA PHE A 82 4.05 1.62 -7.98
C PHE A 82 3.16 2.68 -8.64
N VAL A 83 3.37 2.97 -9.92
CA VAL A 83 2.50 3.88 -10.67
C VAL A 83 1.09 3.31 -10.79
N SER A 84 0.94 2.01 -11.05
CA SER A 84 -0.36 1.35 -11.11
C SER A 84 -1.14 1.46 -9.80
N ALA A 85 -0.47 1.31 -8.65
CA ALA A 85 -1.06 1.49 -7.33
C ALA A 85 -1.57 2.91 -7.12
N LEU A 86 -0.78 3.93 -7.48
CA LEU A 86 -1.18 5.33 -7.33
C LEU A 86 -2.35 5.72 -8.24
N ARG A 87 -2.43 5.13 -9.44
CA ARG A 87 -3.52 5.34 -10.39
C ARG A 87 -4.88 4.84 -9.91
N THR A 88 -4.92 3.98 -8.89
CA THR A 88 -6.18 3.57 -8.24
C THR A 88 -6.84 4.73 -7.48
N VAL A 89 -6.07 5.74 -7.09
CA VAL A 89 -6.55 6.92 -6.36
C VAL A 89 -6.55 8.17 -7.24
N THR A 90 -5.54 8.34 -8.09
CA THR A 90 -5.40 9.51 -8.97
C THR A 90 -5.14 9.03 -10.40
N PRO A 91 -6.19 8.99 -11.24
CA PRO A 91 -6.05 8.65 -12.65
C PRO A 91 -4.96 9.52 -13.31
N HIS A 92 -4.24 8.94 -14.28
CA HIS A 92 -3.16 9.59 -15.05
C HIS A 92 -1.85 9.91 -14.29
N LEU A 93 -1.76 9.66 -12.99
CA LEU A 93 -0.49 9.87 -12.28
C LEU A 93 0.62 8.98 -12.87
N GLY A 94 1.83 9.52 -13.01
CA GLY A 94 3.02 8.77 -13.43
C GLY A 94 3.08 8.36 -14.91
N GLU A 95 2.31 8.98 -15.81
CA GLU A 95 2.39 8.69 -17.26
C GLU A 95 3.79 8.87 -17.86
N SER A 96 4.52 9.91 -17.46
CA SER A 96 5.91 10.13 -17.91
C SER A 96 6.85 9.04 -17.43
N VAL A 97 6.67 8.56 -16.19
CA VAL A 97 7.47 7.47 -15.62
C VAL A 97 7.25 6.19 -16.41
N LEU A 98 6.00 5.80 -16.68
CA LEU A 98 5.73 4.57 -17.45
C LEU A 98 6.27 4.64 -18.88
N LYS A 99 6.25 5.81 -19.51
CA LYS A 99 6.84 6.01 -20.84
C LYS A 99 8.36 5.85 -20.82
N ALA A 100 9.02 6.27 -19.73
CA ALA A 100 10.46 6.14 -19.56
C ALA A 100 10.93 4.71 -19.20
N LEU A 101 9.99 3.79 -18.90
CA LEU A 101 10.26 2.38 -18.61
C LEU A 101 10.21 1.47 -19.86
N GLN A 102 9.87 2.02 -21.03
CA GLN A 102 9.81 1.33 -22.32
C GLN A 102 11.11 1.47 -23.09
#